data_AF-A0A2I0QJU7-F1
#
_entry.id   AF-A0A2I0QJU7-F1
#
_cell.length_a   1.000
_cell.length_b   1.000
_cell.length_c   1.000
_cell.angle_alpha   90.00
_cell.angle_beta   90.00
_cell.angle_gamma   90.00
#
_symmetry.space_group_name_H-M   'P 1'
#
loop_
_entity.id
_entity.type
_entity.pdbx_description
1 polymer ?
#
loop_
_entity_poly.entity_id
_entity_poly.type
_entity_poly.pdbx_seq_one_letter_code
_entity_poly.pdbx_strand_id
1 'polypeptide(L)'
;MEILRMSPKGIEYGKIIKNFAQFPLIVDANNDAVSMPPIINADRTKVTTETKNLFVEITGTNEYAVEKALAIVVCTLVDMGGEIYNVKINKI
;
A
#
# COMPACT_ATOMS: atom_id res chain seq x y z
N MET A 1 3.20 -10.20 16.20
CA MET A 1 3.83 -10.27 14.87
C MET A 1 5.31 -9.96 14.98
N GLU A 2 6.14 -10.86 14.45
CA GLU A 2 7.61 -10.73 14.40
C GLU A 2 8.07 -9.48 13.64
N ILE A 3 7.36 -9.14 12.54
CA ILE A 3 7.61 -7.97 11.68
C ILE A 3 7.63 -6.65 12.48
N LEU A 4 6.71 -6.47 13.43
CA LEU A 4 6.62 -5.24 14.25
C LEU A 4 7.77 -5.10 15.26
N ARG A 5 8.47 -6.20 15.57
CA ARG A 5 9.55 -6.22 16.57
C ARG A 5 10.94 -6.28 15.94
N MET A 6 11.06 -6.84 14.74
CA MET A 6 12.36 -7.12 14.12
C MET A 6 12.64 -6.29 12.87
N SER A 7 11.64 -5.82 12.14
CA SER A 7 11.89 -4.98 10.96
C SER A 7 12.11 -3.52 11.37
N PRO A 8 13.06 -2.80 10.73
CA PRO A 8 13.28 -1.37 11.02
C PRO A 8 11.99 -0.54 10.91
N LYS A 9 11.21 -0.79 9.85
CA LYS A 9 9.90 -0.16 9.60
C LYS A 9 8.86 -0.53 10.67
N GLY A 10 8.86 -1.78 11.13
CA GLY A 10 7.99 -2.25 12.20
C GLY A 10 8.28 -1.57 13.54
N ILE A 11 9.54 -1.32 13.85
CA ILE A 11 9.93 -0.59 15.07
C ILE A 11 9.54 0.89 14.97
N GLU A 12 9.78 1.50 13.81
CA GLU A 12 9.52 2.92 13.54
C GLU A 12 8.01 3.23 13.54
N TYR A 13 7.22 2.47 12.77
CA TYR A 13 5.80 2.76 12.51
C TYR A 13 4.84 1.84 13.27
N GLY A 14 5.32 0.77 13.91
CA GLY A 14 4.45 -0.22 14.57
C GLY A 14 3.58 0.35 15.67
N LYS A 15 3.98 1.49 16.26
CA LYS A 15 3.16 2.23 17.25
C LYS A 15 1.79 2.66 16.71
N ILE A 16 1.64 2.81 15.40
CA ILE A 16 0.38 3.20 14.76
C ILE A 16 -0.68 2.11 14.95
N ILE A 17 -0.28 0.84 14.84
CA ILE A 17 -1.22 -0.29 14.83
C ILE A 17 -1.09 -1.24 16.03
N LYS A 18 -0.05 -1.09 16.87
CA LYS A 18 0.27 -2.04 17.97
C LYS A 18 -0.84 -2.28 19.00
N ASN A 19 -1.79 -1.36 19.12
CA ASN A 19 -2.86 -1.42 20.13
C ASN A 19 -4.17 -1.99 19.57
N PHE A 20 -4.23 -2.31 18.28
CA PHE A 20 -5.42 -2.89 17.65
C PHE A 20 -5.36 -4.41 17.71
N ALA A 21 -6.54 -5.04 17.87
CA ALA A 21 -6.67 -6.50 17.91
C ALA A 21 -6.47 -7.14 16.53
N GLN A 22 -6.63 -6.36 15.46
CA GLN A 22 -6.49 -6.77 14.07
C GLN A 22 -5.56 -5.80 13.35
N PHE A 23 -4.78 -6.34 12.41
CA PHE A 23 -3.86 -5.57 11.58
C PHE A 23 -4.35 -5.56 10.14
N PRO A 24 -4.29 -4.43 9.44
CA PRO A 24 -4.63 -4.38 8.02
C PRO A 24 -3.56 -5.15 7.23
N LEU A 25 -4.03 -5.99 6.31
CA LEU A 25 -3.17 -6.79 5.44
C LEU A 25 -3.83 -6.85 4.06
N ILE A 26 -3.10 -6.43 3.03
CA ILE A 26 -3.50 -6.68 1.64
C ILE A 26 -2.82 -7.96 1.19
N VAL A 27 -3.63 -8.86 0.64
CA VAL A 27 -3.22 -10.13 0.06
C VAL A 27 -3.66 -10.18 -1.40
N ASP A 28 -2.90 -10.90 -2.22
CA ASP A 28 -3.31 -11.19 -3.60
C ASP A 28 -4.26 -12.39 -3.69
N ALA A 29 -4.65 -12.75 -4.92
CA ALA A 29 -5.58 -13.85 -5.18
C ALA A 29 -5.07 -15.23 -4.75
N ASN A 30 -3.74 -15.38 -4.55
CA ASN A 30 -3.13 -16.60 -4.03
C ASN A 30 -3.00 -16.58 -2.50
N ASN A 31 -3.59 -15.57 -1.85
CA ASN A 31 -3.51 -15.33 -0.40
C ASN A 31 -2.08 -14.99 0.07
N ASP A 32 -1.21 -14.54 -0.83
CA ASP A 32 0.13 -14.09 -0.49
C ASP A 32 0.10 -12.62 -0.04
N ALA A 33 0.82 -12.29 1.03
CA ALA A 33 0.91 -10.92 1.52
C ALA A 33 1.56 -9.98 0.49
N VAL A 34 0.92 -8.84 0.24
CA VAL A 34 1.39 -7.75 -0.63
C VAL A 34 1.84 -6.56 0.20
N SER A 35 1.07 -6.18 1.21
CA SER A 35 1.43 -5.09 2.12
C SER A 35 0.74 -5.26 3.47
N MET A 36 1.36 -4.71 4.52
CA MET A 36 0.75 -4.53 5.82
C MET A 36 0.77 -3.04 6.15
N PRO A 37 -0.24 -2.27 5.70
CA PRO A 37 -0.25 -0.83 5.92
C PRO A 37 -0.29 -0.46 7.41
N PRO A 38 0.25 0.69 7.82
CA PRO A 38 1.14 1.59 7.09
C PRO A 38 2.62 1.20 7.26
N ILE A 39 2.93 -0.08 7.52
CA ILE A 39 4.23 -0.51 8.04
C ILE A 39 5.19 -0.89 6.92
N ILE A 40 4.82 -1.87 6.08
CA ILE A 40 5.75 -2.46 5.12
C ILE A 40 5.03 -3.04 3.91
N ASN A 41 5.69 -2.96 2.75
CA ASN A 41 5.27 -3.63 1.52
C ASN A 41 6.13 -4.89 1.31
N ALA A 42 5.58 -5.91 0.66
CA ALA A 42 6.28 -7.15 0.35
C ALA A 42 7.41 -6.90 -0.66
N ASP A 43 8.54 -7.59 -0.48
CA ASP A 43 9.71 -7.47 -1.36
C ASP A 43 9.40 -7.96 -2.78
N ARG A 44 8.50 -8.95 -2.91
CA ARG A 44 8.01 -9.47 -4.21
C ARG A 44 7.39 -8.39 -5.09
N THR A 45 6.73 -7.40 -4.49
CA THR A 45 6.04 -6.31 -5.20
C THR A 45 6.86 -5.01 -5.21
N LYS A 46 8.18 -5.11 -4.98
CA LYS A 46 9.08 -3.96 -4.98
C LYS A 46 9.22 -3.38 -6.38
N VAL A 47 9.04 -2.07 -6.48
CA VAL A 47 9.25 -1.32 -7.71
C VAL A 47 10.75 -1.20 -7.99
N THR A 48 11.15 -1.48 -9.23
CA THR A 48 12.52 -1.34 -9.73
C THR A 48 12.53 -0.48 -10.99
N THR A 49 13.71 -0.18 -11.53
CA THR A 49 13.86 0.52 -12.81
C THR A 49 13.33 -0.27 -14.01
N GLU A 50 13.10 -1.57 -13.83
CA GLU A 50 12.55 -2.45 -14.88
C GLU A 50 11.02 -2.52 -14.82
N THR A 51 10.40 -2.06 -13.72
CA THR A 51 8.95 -2.07 -13.56
C THR A 51 8.26 -1.23 -14.63
N LYS A 52 7.28 -1.84 -15.32
CA LYS A 52 6.47 -1.18 -16.36
C LYS A 52 5.04 -0.87 -15.92
N ASN A 53 4.49 -1.72 -15.05
CA ASN A 53 3.12 -1.60 -14.56
C ASN A 53 3.15 -1.40 -13.05
N LEU A 54 2.39 -0.44 -12.56
CA LEU A 54 2.29 -0.12 -11.14
C LEU A 54 0.87 -0.33 -10.66
N PHE A 55 0.72 -1.10 -9.59
CA PHE A 55 -0.51 -1.11 -8.80
C PHE A 55 -0.34 -0.12 -7.64
N VAL A 56 -1.23 0.87 -7.57
CA VAL A 56 -1.18 1.92 -6.54
C VAL A 56 -2.34 1.72 -5.59
N GLU A 57 -2.03 1.45 -4.32
CA GLU A 57 -3.00 1.48 -3.23
C GLU A 57 -2.69 2.61 -2.26
N ILE A 58 -3.74 3.19 -1.67
CA ILE A 58 -3.61 4.18 -0.61
C ILE A 58 -4.63 3.86 0.47
N THR A 59 -4.15 3.70 1.69
CA THR A 59 -4.97 3.45 2.88
C THR A 59 -4.86 4.62 3.84
N GLY A 60 -5.97 4.98 4.49
CA GLY A 60 -5.98 6.03 5.49
C GLY A 60 -7.30 6.08 6.24
N THR A 61 -7.37 6.94 7.27
CA THR A 61 -8.57 7.13 8.09
C THR A 61 -9.47 8.25 7.59
N ASN A 62 -9.06 8.98 6.56
CA ASN A 62 -9.82 10.07 5.94
C ASN A 62 -9.91 9.84 4.44
N GLU A 63 -11.11 9.59 3.94
CA GLU A 63 -11.39 9.27 2.53
C GLU A 63 -10.95 10.38 1.59
N TYR A 64 -11.27 11.64 1.90
CA TYR A 64 -10.87 12.79 1.08
C TYR A 64 -9.34 12.90 0.94
N ALA A 65 -8.59 12.67 2.03
CA ALA A 65 -7.14 12.70 1.99
C ALA A 65 -6.57 11.55 1.14
N VAL A 66 -7.17 10.35 1.24
CA VAL A 66 -6.80 9.18 0.43
C VAL A 66 -7.04 9.46 -1.06
N GLU A 67 -8.21 9.98 -1.42
CA GLU A 67 -8.55 10.30 -2.81
C GLU A 67 -7.64 11.36 -3.41
N LYS A 68 -7.32 12.42 -2.65
CA LYS A 68 -6.42 13.48 -3.13
C LYS A 68 -4.99 12.99 -3.29
N ALA A 69 -4.49 12.17 -2.36
CA ALA A 69 -3.18 11.56 -2.50
C ALA A 69 -3.12 10.66 -3.76
N LEU A 70 -4.17 9.88 -4.02
CA LEU A 70 -4.24 9.03 -5.21
C LEU A 70 -4.23 9.86 -6.49
N ALA A 71 -5.03 10.92 -6.54
CA ALA A 71 -5.08 11.83 -7.68
C ALA A 71 -3.70 12.44 -7.98
N ILE A 72 -2.97 12.92 -6.96
CA ILE A 72 -1.62 13.50 -7.14
C ILE A 72 -0.65 12.47 -7.72
N VAL A 73 -0.61 11.27 -7.16
CA VAL A 73 0.29 10.19 -7.62
C VAL A 73 -0.03 9.81 -9.06
N VAL A 74 -1.30 9.57 -9.37
CA VAL A 74 -1.73 9.12 -10.69
C VAL A 74 -1.54 10.22 -11.75
N CYS A 75 -1.86 11.48 -11.44
CA CYS A 75 -1.57 12.60 -12.35
C CYS A 75 -0.08 12.71 -12.66
N THR A 76 0.78 12.58 -11.64
CA THR A 76 2.23 12.60 -11.83
C THR A 76 2.71 11.48 -12.75
N LEU A 77 2.17 10.27 -12.60
CA LEU A 77 2.50 9.13 -13.45
C LEU A 77 2.03 9.34 -14.90
N VAL A 78 0.87 9.98 -15.10
CA VAL A 78 0.39 10.35 -16.44
C VAL A 78 1.27 11.39 -17.09
N ASP A 79 1.69 12.42 -16.35
CA ASP A 79 2.60 13.46 -16.86
C ASP A 79 3.94 12.86 -17.30
N MET A 80 4.34 11.74 -16.69
CA MET A 80 5.51 10.94 -17.08
C MET A 80 5.27 9.97 -18.26
N GLY A 81 4.08 10.00 -18.87
CA GLY A 81 3.69 9.17 -20.01
C GLY A 81 3.02 7.84 -19.65
N GLY A 82 2.62 7.65 -18.38
CA GLY A 82 1.88 6.48 -17.94
C GLY A 82 0.41 6.50 -18.38
N GLU A 83 -0.19 5.31 -18.46
CA GLU A 83 -1.62 5.13 -18.75
C GLU A 83 -2.35 4.69 -17.48
N ILE A 84 -3.54 5.27 -17.24
CA ILE A 84 -4.33 4.98 -16.04
C ILE A 84 -5.28 3.82 -16.30
N TYR A 85 -5.27 2.83 -15.41
CA TYR A 85 -6.25 1.76 -15.36
C TYR A 85 -7.04 1.83 -14.06
N ASN A 86 -8.37 1.76 -14.17
CA ASN A 86 -9.26 1.81 -13.01
C ASN A 86 -9.45 0.43 -12.39
N VAL A 87 -9.57 0.39 -11.06
CA VAL A 87 -9.88 -0.83 -10.30
C VAL A 87 -11.23 -0.67 -9.62
N LYS A 88 -12.07 -1.70 -9.70
CA LYS A 88 -13.33 -1.72 -8.98
C LYS A 88 -13.10 -2.18 -7.54
N ILE A 89 -13.40 -1.31 -6.59
CA ILE A 89 -13.39 -1.64 -5.16
C ILE A 89 -14.80 -2.09 -4.78
N ASN A 90 -14.93 -3.34 -4.35
CA ASN A 90 -16.18 -3.84 -3.79
C ASN A 90 -16.22 -3.45 -2.30
N LYS A 91 -17.22 -2.67 -1.88
CA LYS A 91 -17.46 -2.46 -0.45
C LYS A 91 -17.96 -3.79 0.15
N ILE A 92 -17.26 -4.26 1.18
CA ILE A 92 -17.63 -5.43 1.99
C ILE A 92 -18.72 -5.00 2.98
#